data_AF-A0A5K0WK21-F1
#
_entry.id   AF-A0A5K0WK21-F1
#
_cell.length_a   1.000
_cell.length_b   1.000
_cell.length_c   1.000
_cell.angle_alpha   90.00
_cell.angle_beta   90.00
_cell.angle_gamma   90.00
#
_symmetry.space_group_name_H-M   'P 1'
#
loop_
_entity.id
_entity.type
_entity.pdbx_description
1 polymer ?
#
loop_
_entity_poly.entity_id
_entity_poly.type
_entity_poly.pdbx_seq_one_letter_code
_entity_poly.pdbx_strand_id
1 'polypeptide(L)' 'VVITKCNHLFCSLCIQRNLEIRHRKCPGCGTAFGQNDVRTIHI' A
#
# COMPACT_ATOMS: atom_id res chain seq x y z
N VAL A 1 3.27 -6.99 -0.05
CA VAL A 1 2.28 -6.23 0.74
C VAL A 1 1.09 -5.93 -0.14
N VAL A 2 -0.12 -6.21 0.36
CA VAL A 2 -1.36 -5.98 -0.36
C VAL A 2 -2.08 -4.77 0.21
N ILE A 3 -2.59 -3.91 -0.67
CA ILE A 3 -3.52 -2.85 -0.30
C ILE A 3 -4.93 -3.43 -0.35
N THR A 4 -5.61 -3.58 0.78
CA THR A 4 -6.94 -4.23 0.88
C THR A 4 -8.05 -3.46 0.16
N LYS A 5 -7.86 -2.16 -0.09
CA LYS A 5 -8.85 -1.30 -0.79
C LYS A 5 -8.94 -1.56 -2.28
N CYS A 6 -7.83 -1.96 -2.91
CA CYS A 6 -7.76 -2.15 -4.36
C CYS A 6 -7.13 -3.50 -4.75
N ASN A 7 -6.80 -4.34 -3.76
CA ASN A 7 -6.18 -5.66 -3.91
C ASN A 7 -4.91 -5.68 -4.78
N HIS A 8 -4.20 -4.55 -4.85
CA HIS A 8 -2.93 -4.46 -5.57
C HIS A 8 -1.78 -4.89 -4.68
N LEU A 9 -0.88 -5.70 -5.25
CA LEU A 9 0.33 -6.19 -4.60
C LEU A 9 1.53 -5.31 -4.93
N PHE A 10 2.26 -4.93 -3.89
CA PHE A 10 3.50 -4.15 -4.01
C PHE A 10 4.55 -4.63 -3.03
N CYS A 11 5.79 -4.18 -3.22
CA CYS A 11 6.88 -4.43 -2.29
C CYS A 11 6.65 -3.68 -0.96
N SER A 12 7.07 -4.24 0.17
CA SER A 12 6.90 -3.62 1.50
C SER A 12 7.62 -2.28 1.59
N LEU A 13 8.87 -2.21 1.13
CA LEU A 13 9.66 -0.97 1.05
C LEU A 13 8.95 0.12 0.24
N CYS A 14 8.32 -0.25 -0.87
CA CYS A 14 7.63 0.65 -1.78
C CYS A 14 6.46 1.33 -1.06
N ILE A 15 5.62 0.54 -0.39
CA ILE A 15 4.45 1.05 0.33
C ILE A 15 4.87 1.81 1.59
N GLN A 16 5.89 1.33 2.31
CA GLN A 16 6.39 2.00 3.50
C GLN A 16 6.97 3.39 3.19
N ARG A 17 7.75 3.52 2.11
CA ARG A 17 8.22 4.82 1.61
C ARG A 17 7.04 5.75 1.28
N ASN A 18 6.03 5.25 0.57
CA ASN A 18 4.84 6.04 0.24
C ASN A 18 4.11 6.53 1.50
N LEU A 19 4.00 5.69 2.54
CA LEU A 19 3.40 6.07 3.82
C LEU A 19 4.22 7.14 4.55
N GLU A 20 5.55 7.04 4.52
CA GLU A 20 6.49 7.99 5.15
C GLU A 20 6.37 9.40 4.54
N ILE A 21 6.43 9.50 3.21
CA ILE A 21 6.25 10.78 2.50
C ILE A 21 4.79 11.25 2.42
N ARG A 22 3.88 10.60 3.15
CA ARG A 22 2.42 10.85 3.14
C ARG A 22 1.75 10.71 1.77
N HIS A 23 2.38 10.01 0.83
CA HIS A 23 1.83 9.72 -0.50
C HIS A 23 0.86 8.53 -0.45
N ARG A 24 -0.31 8.78 0.13
CA ARG A 24 -1.35 7.81 0.46
C ARG A 24 -2.26 7.44 -0.72
N LYS A 25 -1.68 7.18 -1.89
CA LYS A 25 -2.42 6.79 -3.10
C LYS A 25 -1.77 5.57 -3.75
N CYS A 26 -2.59 4.59 -4.12
CA CYS A 26 -2.14 3.35 -4.73
C CYS A 26 -1.40 3.67 -6.04
N PRO A 27 -0.17 3.17 -6.24
CA PRO A 27 0.59 3.41 -7.48
C PRO A 27 -0.07 2.84 -8.74
N GLY A 28 -0.88 1.78 -8.61
CA GLY A 28 -1.51 1.12 -9.76
C GLY A 28 -2.82 1.76 -10.21
N CYS A 29 -3.61 2.31 -9.29
CA CYS A 29 -4.98 2.77 -9.59
C CYS A 29 -5.36 4.11 -8.96
N GLY A 30 -4.47 4.76 -8.21
CA GLY A 30 -4.73 6.05 -7.57
C GLY A 30 -5.66 6.02 -6.35
N THR A 31 -6.21 4.87 -5.98
CA THR A 31 -7.07 4.71 -4.80
C THR A 31 -6.35 5.15 -3.54
N ALA A 32 -6.99 6.01 -2.74
CA ALA A 32 -6.44 6.42 -1.46
C ALA A 32 -6.33 5.23 -0.49
N PHE A 33 -5.22 5.10 0.21
CA PHE A 33 -5.00 4.04 1.19
C PHE A 33 -4.26 4.55 2.43
N GLY A 34 -4.59 4.00 3.60
CA GLY A 34 -3.91 4.26 4.86
C GLY A 34 -3.07 3.08 5.33
N GLN A 35 -2.37 3.25 6.45
CA GLN A 35 -1.59 2.17 7.08
C GLN A 35 -2.47 0.97 7.49
N ASN A 36 -3.74 1.21 7.84
CA ASN A 36 -4.71 0.16 8.14
C ASN A 36 -5.11 -0.69 6.93
N ASP A 37 -4.99 -0.13 5.73
CA ASP A 37 -5.35 -0.81 4.48
C ASP A 37 -4.18 -1.62 3.91
N VAL A 38 -3.06 -1.68 4.62
CA VAL A 38 -1.83 -2.31 4.19
C VAL A 38 -1.64 -3.61 4.99
N ARG A 39 -1.71 -4.75 4.30
CA ARG A 39 -1.51 -6.08 4.90
C ARG A 39 -0.27 -6.74 4.33
N THR A 40 0.56 -7.31 5.20
CA THR A 40 1.67 -8.18 4.78
C THR A 40 1.16 -9.61 4.68
N ILE A 41 1.43 -10.27 3.56
CA ILE A 41 1.19 -11.70 3.42
C ILE A 41 2.46 -12.40 3.94
N HIS A 42 2.32 -13.22 4.98
CA HIS A 42 3.35 -14.18 5.38
C HIS A 42 2.96 -15.54 4.80
N ILE A 43 3.92 -16.18 4.13
CA ILE A 43 3.82 -17.54 3.60
C ILE A 43 4.87 -18.41 4.29
#